data_AF-A0A0T2QAN6-F1
#
_entry.id   AF-A0A0T2QAN6-F1
#
_cell.length_a   1.000
_cell.length_b   1.000
_cell.length_c   1.000
_cell.angle_alpha   90.00
_cell.angle_beta   90.00
_cell.angle_gamma   90.00
#
_symmetry.space_group_name_H-M   'P 1'
#
loop_
_entity.id
_entity.type
_entity.pdbx_description
1 polymer ?
#
loop_
_entity_poly.entity_id
_entity_poly.type
_entity_poly.pdbx_seq_one_letter_code
_entity_poly.pdbx_strand_id
1 'polypeptide(L)'
;MSRPQEPRGLTDRNLAAGVALVGQLQPALQQQDRARIVDLVRQLIELGAPLGAQWESLAQIVADKGELQLARKAVDLFVEASGRSDLAQYKKVALLGQWEATGEARDLMWSLPDDAPNSTANAYTRGMILLNLGKTEEGREYLDRVVKARPDLGSPWLMLATSADLAREGELAERVIAAEPGMEDARPAERAPYFYALGKTYADRGDHPRAFAAFDRGAREMKSGQSYSRQQDQLLAHQAIDGFDAERIAAVSRLQSEPTAKTIFVTGLPRSGTTLVQQILTSHSAVSGGAEINRQGLLAIEVGGVSYSALKTYLEKADPPSAARLWHHWMEERFPGAGRLVDKTIDASRVLGLVAALLPEAPLIWMTRDPLDQAWSCFRTNFSAGAIPWSYDQQDIAFHFQLENQLRTRWQNILGDRLLVVPYEALVADPEPWTRRLMTHCGLDIEPQVFAPHKNEGPVATSSMMQVRRPINRDGIGSADPYRSFLEPFVEAYYG
;
A
#
# COMPACT_ATOMS: atom_id res chain seq x y z
N MET A 1 28.84 -30.70 26.13
CA MET A 1 29.52 -29.86 25.12
C MET A 1 29.46 -30.59 23.79
N SER A 2 28.44 -30.31 22.98
CA SER A 2 28.32 -30.86 21.62
C SER A 2 29.07 -29.94 20.67
N ARG A 3 29.97 -30.53 19.86
CA ARG A 3 30.76 -29.79 18.87
C ARG A 3 29.86 -29.04 17.87
N PRO A 4 30.25 -27.86 17.38
CA PRO A 4 29.58 -27.23 16.24
C PRO A 4 29.72 -28.16 15.02
N GLN A 5 28.63 -28.40 14.29
CA GLN A 5 28.72 -29.02 12.98
C GLN A 5 29.44 -28.07 12.02
N GLU A 6 30.51 -28.55 11.39
CA GLU A 6 31.18 -27.85 10.29
C GLU A 6 30.20 -27.63 9.13
N PRO A 7 30.30 -26.49 8.40
CA PRO A 7 29.49 -26.27 7.21
C PRO A 7 29.82 -27.34 6.17
N ARG A 8 28.82 -28.11 5.76
CA ARG A 8 28.96 -29.08 4.66
C ARG A 8 29.40 -28.32 3.41
N GLY A 9 30.64 -28.52 2.98
CA GLY A 9 31.14 -27.97 1.72
C GLY A 9 30.25 -28.42 0.55
N LEU A 10 29.84 -27.48 -0.30
CA LEU A 10 29.15 -27.78 -1.55
C LEU A 10 30.05 -28.63 -2.43
N THR A 11 29.54 -29.77 -2.91
CA THR A 11 30.27 -30.62 -3.87
C THR A 11 30.37 -29.92 -5.23
N ASP A 12 31.41 -30.21 -6.03
CA ASP A 12 31.56 -29.67 -7.41
C ASP A 12 30.31 -29.89 -8.28
N ARG A 13 29.59 -30.99 -8.01
CA ARG A 13 28.32 -31.32 -8.66
C ARG A 13 27.21 -30.31 -8.31
N ASN A 14 27.16 -29.84 -7.07
CA ASN A 14 26.19 -28.83 -6.64
C ASN A 14 26.53 -27.45 -7.22
N LEU A 15 27.81 -27.13 -7.37
CA LEU A 15 28.23 -25.90 -8.03
C LEU A 15 27.81 -25.88 -9.51
N ALA A 16 28.07 -26.97 -10.24
CA ALA A 16 27.65 -27.10 -11.64
C ALA A 16 26.13 -27.03 -11.82
N ALA A 17 25.37 -27.68 -10.92
CA ALA A 17 23.90 -27.59 -10.92
C ALA A 17 23.40 -26.16 -10.66
N GLY A 18 24.02 -25.44 -9.73
CA GLY A 18 23.67 -24.05 -9.42
C GLY A 18 23.89 -23.12 -10.61
N VAL A 19 25.01 -23.26 -11.32
CA VAL A 19 25.30 -22.49 -12.55
C VAL A 19 24.24 -22.77 -13.63
N ALA A 20 23.86 -24.03 -13.82
CA ALA A 20 22.84 -24.41 -14.79
C ALA A 20 21.46 -23.80 -14.45
N LEU A 21 21.08 -23.76 -13.17
CA LEU A 21 19.83 -23.14 -12.72
C LEU A 21 19.84 -21.61 -12.92
N VAL A 22 20.94 -20.94 -12.60
CA VAL A 22 21.10 -19.49 -12.85
C VAL A 22 20.99 -19.19 -14.35
N GLY A 23 21.59 -20.02 -15.20
CA GLY A 23 21.50 -19.88 -16.65
C GLY A 23 20.06 -19.99 -17.20
N GLN A 24 19.20 -20.75 -16.52
CA GLN A 24 17.78 -20.86 -16.86
C GLN A 24 16.92 -19.73 -16.29
N LEU A 25 17.37 -19.11 -15.19
CA LEU A 25 16.62 -18.05 -14.52
C LEU A 25 16.56 -16.77 -15.37
N GLN A 26 17.65 -16.43 -16.07
CA GLN A 26 17.71 -15.24 -16.89
C GLN A 26 16.66 -15.21 -18.02
N PRO A 27 16.50 -16.27 -18.85
CA PRO A 27 15.41 -16.35 -19.82
C PRO A 27 14.03 -16.28 -19.17
N ALA A 28 13.83 -16.93 -18.03
CA ALA A 28 12.55 -16.89 -17.32
C ALA A 28 12.19 -15.47 -16.83
N LEU A 29 13.18 -14.73 -16.32
CA LEU A 29 13.04 -13.32 -15.95
C LEU A 29 12.70 -12.43 -17.16
N GLN A 30 13.35 -12.63 -18.30
CA GLN A 30 13.10 -11.89 -19.54
C GLN A 30 11.69 -12.15 -20.08
N GLN A 31 11.21 -13.39 -19.97
CA GLN A 31 9.86 -13.79 -20.40
C GLN A 31 8.79 -13.45 -19.36
N GLN A 32 9.18 -13.00 -18.16
CA GLN A 32 8.31 -12.81 -17.00
C GLN A 32 7.50 -14.07 -16.63
N ASP A 33 8.06 -15.27 -16.87
CA ASP A 33 7.42 -16.54 -16.53
C ASP A 33 7.47 -16.76 -15.02
N ARG A 34 6.42 -16.32 -14.34
CA ARG A 34 6.30 -16.34 -12.89
C ARG A 34 6.48 -17.75 -12.32
N ALA A 35 5.80 -18.75 -12.88
CA ALA A 35 5.86 -20.12 -12.39
C ALA A 35 7.30 -20.67 -12.48
N ARG A 36 7.97 -20.42 -13.61
CA ARG A 36 9.36 -20.89 -13.81
C ARG A 36 10.36 -20.14 -12.95
N ILE A 37 10.21 -18.83 -12.76
CA ILE A 37 11.05 -18.05 -11.85
C ILE A 37 10.97 -18.61 -10.43
N VAL A 38 9.75 -18.81 -9.93
CA VAL A 38 9.51 -19.32 -8.57
C VAL A 38 10.11 -20.71 -8.38
N ASP A 39 9.93 -21.60 -9.36
CA ASP A 39 10.47 -22.96 -9.30
C ASP A 39 12.01 -22.98 -9.32
N LEU A 40 12.63 -22.19 -10.22
CA LEU A 40 14.10 -22.09 -10.29
C LEU A 40 14.70 -21.52 -9.01
N VAL A 41 14.08 -20.49 -8.41
CA VAL A 41 14.57 -19.94 -7.13
C VAL A 41 14.40 -20.95 -5.99
N ARG A 42 13.30 -21.71 -5.97
CA ARG A 42 13.12 -22.81 -4.99
C ARG A 42 14.23 -23.84 -5.11
N GLN A 43 14.53 -24.31 -6.32
CA GLN A 43 15.61 -25.27 -6.55
C GLN A 43 16.99 -24.70 -6.14
N LEU A 44 17.26 -23.42 -6.43
CA LEU A 44 18.50 -22.75 -6.00
C LEU A 44 18.63 -22.71 -4.47
N ILE A 45 17.53 -22.47 -3.75
CA ILE A 45 17.49 -22.45 -2.29
C ILE A 45 17.71 -23.85 -1.73
N GLU A 46 17.02 -24.86 -2.26
CA GLU A 46 17.17 -26.27 -1.83
C GLU A 46 18.58 -26.80 -2.07
N LEU A 47 19.24 -26.35 -3.14
CA LEU A 47 20.62 -26.68 -3.46
C LEU A 47 21.64 -25.98 -2.53
N GLY A 48 21.24 -24.91 -1.85
CA GLY A 48 22.14 -24.03 -1.11
C GLY A 48 23.15 -23.34 -2.04
N ALA A 49 22.69 -22.89 -3.21
CA ALA A 49 23.58 -22.31 -4.23
C ALA A 49 24.40 -21.13 -3.67
N PRO A 50 25.72 -21.04 -3.95
CA PRO A 50 26.60 -20.03 -3.38
C PRO A 50 26.46 -18.68 -4.11
N LEU A 51 25.27 -18.09 -4.07
CA LEU A 51 24.94 -16.86 -4.81
C LEU A 51 25.33 -15.57 -4.09
N GLY A 52 25.85 -15.61 -2.86
CA GLY A 52 26.37 -14.40 -2.21
C GLY A 52 25.33 -13.30 -2.04
N ALA A 53 25.70 -12.07 -2.44
CA ALA A 53 24.86 -10.88 -2.35
C ALA A 53 23.62 -10.94 -3.26
N GLN A 54 23.65 -11.75 -4.32
CA GLN A 54 22.55 -11.89 -5.28
C GLN A 54 21.28 -12.46 -4.65
N TRP A 55 21.39 -13.12 -3.49
CA TRP A 55 20.24 -13.56 -2.71
C TRP A 55 19.32 -12.40 -2.28
N GLU A 56 19.87 -11.20 -2.06
CA GLU A 56 19.08 -9.99 -1.75
C GLU A 56 18.13 -9.65 -2.91
N SER A 57 18.66 -9.61 -4.14
CA SER A 57 17.87 -9.34 -5.34
C SER A 57 16.86 -10.45 -5.62
N LEU A 58 17.23 -11.72 -5.43
CA LEU A 58 16.30 -12.84 -5.61
C LEU A 58 15.15 -12.81 -4.59
N ALA A 59 15.44 -12.41 -3.35
CA ALA A 59 14.41 -12.25 -2.32
C ALA A 59 13.37 -11.21 -2.76
N GLN A 60 13.80 -10.06 -3.27
CA GLN A 60 12.90 -9.05 -3.80
C GLN A 60 12.11 -9.57 -5.01
N ILE A 61 12.78 -10.21 -5.97
CA ILE A 61 12.14 -10.73 -7.19
C ILE A 61 11.00 -11.70 -6.85
N VAL A 62 11.21 -12.65 -5.93
CA VAL A 62 10.16 -13.61 -5.58
C VAL A 62 9.07 -13.01 -4.69
N ALA A 63 9.42 -12.03 -3.84
CA ALA A 63 8.43 -11.23 -3.12
C ALA A 63 7.51 -10.46 -4.09
N ASP A 64 8.07 -9.87 -5.15
CA ASP A 64 7.32 -9.19 -6.21
C ASP A 64 6.45 -10.16 -7.05
N LYS A 65 6.58 -11.48 -6.87
CA LYS A 65 5.70 -12.53 -7.43
C LYS A 65 4.74 -13.13 -6.39
N GLY A 66 4.68 -12.53 -5.21
CA GLY A 66 3.81 -12.92 -4.10
C GLY A 66 4.33 -14.08 -3.24
N GLU A 67 5.57 -14.54 -3.44
CA GLU A 67 6.16 -15.67 -2.72
C GLU A 67 7.00 -15.19 -1.52
N LEU A 68 6.33 -14.76 -0.45
CA LEU A 68 6.97 -14.19 0.74
C LEU A 68 7.75 -15.23 1.54
N GLN A 69 7.27 -16.47 1.63
CA GLN A 69 7.99 -17.55 2.31
C GLN A 69 9.30 -17.87 1.60
N LEU A 70 9.30 -17.83 0.26
CA LEU A 70 10.52 -18.00 -0.53
C LEU A 70 11.46 -16.80 -0.38
N ALA A 71 10.90 -15.58 -0.39
CA ALA A 71 11.66 -14.35 -0.16
C ALA A 71 12.37 -14.35 1.20
N ARG A 72 11.70 -14.84 2.25
CA ARG A 72 12.26 -15.00 3.60
C ARG A 72 13.47 -15.94 3.61
N LYS A 73 13.34 -17.10 2.97
CA LYS A 73 14.48 -18.04 2.84
C LYS A 73 15.64 -17.42 2.06
N ALA A 74 15.34 -16.71 0.96
CA ALA A 74 16.37 -16.04 0.17
C ALA A 74 17.09 -14.94 0.96
N VAL A 75 16.38 -14.09 1.71
CA VAL A 75 17.04 -13.05 2.53
C VAL A 75 17.83 -13.64 3.69
N ASP A 76 17.43 -14.80 4.24
CA ASP A 76 18.23 -15.53 5.22
C ASP A 76 19.56 -15.99 4.62
N LEU A 77 19.54 -16.57 3.42
CA LEU A 77 20.76 -16.96 2.70
C LEU A 77 21.65 -15.76 2.37
N PHE A 78 21.06 -14.60 2.04
CA PHE A 78 21.81 -13.34 1.87
C PHE A 78 22.55 -12.94 3.15
N VAL A 79 21.85 -12.96 4.29
CA VAL A 79 22.43 -12.61 5.60
C VAL A 79 23.55 -13.59 5.96
N GLU A 80 23.34 -14.89 5.74
CA GLU A 80 24.35 -15.92 5.99
C GLU A 80 25.59 -15.76 5.10
N ALA A 81 25.40 -15.56 3.79
CA ALA A 81 26.49 -15.35 2.85
C ALA A 81 27.28 -14.06 3.14
N SER A 82 26.66 -13.09 3.80
CA SER A 82 27.29 -11.85 4.25
C SER A 82 27.97 -11.95 5.62
N GLY A 83 28.18 -13.18 6.13
CA GLY A 83 28.78 -13.41 7.46
C GLY A 83 27.93 -12.88 8.61
N ARG A 84 26.62 -12.71 8.39
CA ARG A 84 25.66 -12.10 9.33
C ARG A 84 26.04 -10.68 9.77
N SER A 85 26.69 -9.91 8.90
CA SER A 85 27.02 -8.50 9.20
C SER A 85 25.79 -7.68 9.58
N ASP A 86 25.98 -6.69 10.46
CA ASP A 86 24.88 -5.83 10.92
C ASP A 86 24.20 -5.08 9.77
N LEU A 87 24.95 -4.71 8.73
CA LEU A 87 24.40 -4.10 7.52
C LEU A 87 23.47 -5.05 6.76
N ALA A 88 23.83 -6.32 6.63
CA ALA A 88 22.98 -7.31 5.97
C ALA A 88 21.70 -7.58 6.78
N GLN A 89 21.83 -7.66 8.11
CA GLN A 89 20.66 -7.79 9.00
C GLN A 89 19.77 -6.55 8.96
N TYR A 90 20.33 -5.34 8.92
CA TYR A 90 19.57 -4.10 8.75
C TYR A 90 18.83 -4.05 7.40
N LYS A 91 19.47 -4.49 6.31
CA LYS A 91 18.79 -4.65 5.01
C LYS A 91 17.62 -5.64 5.09
N LYS A 92 17.78 -6.74 5.82
CA LYS A 92 16.69 -7.67 6.11
C LYS A 92 15.56 -7.00 6.89
N VAL A 93 15.85 -6.14 7.88
CA VAL A 93 14.81 -5.34 8.57
C VAL A 93 14.00 -4.50 7.57
N ALA A 94 14.68 -3.82 6.65
CA ALA A 94 14.01 -3.00 5.63
C ALA A 94 13.09 -3.84 4.72
N LEU A 95 13.56 -5.00 4.25
CA LEU A 95 12.77 -5.93 3.43
C LEU A 95 11.58 -6.51 4.20
N LEU A 96 11.77 -6.93 5.45
CA LEU A 96 10.67 -7.37 6.31
C LEU A 96 9.63 -6.27 6.53
N GLY A 97 10.07 -5.02 6.69
CA GLY A 97 9.19 -3.86 6.77
C GLY A 97 8.35 -3.66 5.50
N GLN A 98 8.97 -3.79 4.32
CA GLN A 98 8.27 -3.71 3.02
C GLN A 98 7.27 -4.85 2.83
N TRP A 99 7.55 -6.03 3.37
CA TRP A 99 6.66 -7.19 3.32
C TRP A 99 5.66 -7.22 4.48
N GLU A 100 5.56 -6.11 5.24
CA GLU A 100 4.65 -5.93 6.38
C GLU A 100 4.81 -6.96 7.51
N ALA A 101 5.99 -7.58 7.60
CA ALA A 101 6.38 -8.45 8.71
C ALA A 101 6.86 -7.62 9.91
N THR A 102 6.05 -6.64 10.36
CA THR A 102 6.46 -5.59 11.30
C THR A 102 6.95 -6.15 12.63
N GLY A 103 6.35 -7.25 13.13
CA GLY A 103 6.80 -7.91 14.37
C GLY A 103 8.21 -8.46 14.25
N GLU A 104 8.51 -9.19 13.17
CA GLU A 104 9.85 -9.73 12.93
C GLU A 104 10.88 -8.64 12.61
N ALA A 105 10.47 -7.63 11.84
CA ALA A 105 11.31 -6.46 11.58
C ALA A 105 11.69 -5.75 12.88
N ARG A 106 10.74 -5.58 13.81
CA ARG A 106 11.00 -5.05 15.15
C ARG A 106 12.00 -5.92 15.90
N ASP A 107 11.72 -7.21 16.03
CA ASP A 107 12.54 -8.10 16.86
C ASP A 107 14.00 -8.14 16.36
N LEU A 108 14.20 -8.18 15.04
CA LEU A 108 15.52 -8.10 14.43
C LEU A 108 16.16 -6.70 14.66
N MET A 109 15.42 -5.62 14.45
CA MET A 109 15.93 -4.24 14.64
C MET A 109 16.39 -3.97 16.09
N TRP A 110 15.74 -4.58 17.08
CA TRP A 110 16.13 -4.47 18.49
C TRP A 110 17.28 -5.39 18.90
N SER A 111 17.61 -6.41 18.09
CA SER A 111 18.83 -7.20 18.29
C SER A 111 20.08 -6.52 17.73
N LEU A 112 19.93 -5.53 16.85
CA LEU A 112 21.05 -4.78 16.26
C LEU A 112 21.59 -3.70 17.21
N PRO A 113 22.91 -3.42 17.16
CA PRO A 113 23.50 -2.28 17.85
C PRO A 113 22.79 -0.96 17.50
N ASP A 114 22.75 -0.03 18.45
CA ASP A 114 22.06 1.27 18.30
C ASP A 114 22.66 2.18 17.22
N ASP A 115 23.86 1.86 16.74
CA ASP A 115 24.58 2.55 15.69
C ASP A 115 24.71 1.72 14.40
N ALA A 116 24.01 0.59 14.26
CA ALA A 116 24.00 -0.19 13.04
C ALA A 116 22.80 0.18 12.14
N PRO A 117 23.00 0.57 10.86
CA PRO A 117 24.28 0.77 10.17
C PRO A 117 24.93 2.13 10.45
N ASN A 118 24.15 3.07 11.01
CA ASN A 118 24.61 4.29 11.68
C ASN A 118 23.50 4.74 12.65
N SER A 119 23.84 5.58 13.62
CA SER A 119 22.91 6.05 14.65
C SER A 119 21.65 6.72 14.10
N THR A 120 21.76 7.46 13.00
CA THR A 120 20.65 8.22 12.41
C THR A 120 19.65 7.29 11.70
N ALA A 121 20.15 6.40 10.84
CA ALA A 121 19.32 5.43 10.10
C ALA A 121 18.66 4.42 11.05
N ASN A 122 19.39 3.99 12.08
CA ASN A 122 18.88 3.12 13.14
C ASN A 122 17.73 3.80 13.89
N ALA A 123 17.95 5.02 14.41
CA ALA A 123 16.94 5.76 15.13
C ALA A 123 15.69 6.03 14.27
N TYR A 124 15.87 6.43 13.01
CA TYR A 124 14.75 6.61 12.09
C TYR A 124 13.93 5.32 11.93
N THR A 125 14.59 4.19 11.67
CA THR A 125 13.91 2.91 11.46
C THR A 125 13.18 2.44 12.72
N ARG A 126 13.79 2.56 13.90
CA ARG A 126 13.12 2.25 15.19
C ARG A 126 11.92 3.15 15.42
N GLY A 127 12.07 4.46 15.17
CA GLY A 127 10.97 5.43 15.25
C GLY A 127 9.80 5.03 14.35
N MET A 128 10.06 4.71 13.08
CA MET A 128 9.05 4.27 12.13
C MET A 128 8.36 2.96 12.54
N ILE A 129 9.11 1.96 13.01
CA ILE A 129 8.56 0.70 13.49
C ILE A 129 7.62 0.95 14.69
N LEU A 130 8.03 1.79 15.65
CA LEU A 130 7.20 2.11 16.82
C LEU A 130 5.93 2.87 16.45
N LEU A 131 6.02 3.84 15.53
CA LEU A 131 4.84 4.54 15.01
C LEU A 131 3.86 3.56 14.35
N ASN A 132 4.35 2.62 13.53
CA ASN A 132 3.51 1.60 12.89
C ASN A 132 2.84 0.64 13.89
N LEU A 133 3.49 0.38 15.01
CA LEU A 133 2.96 -0.41 16.13
C LEU A 133 2.03 0.39 17.06
N GLY A 134 1.77 1.66 16.77
CA GLY A 134 0.93 2.53 17.61
C GLY A 134 1.63 3.05 18.88
N LYS A 135 2.93 2.80 19.06
CA LYS A 135 3.74 3.31 20.17
C LYS A 135 4.22 4.73 19.86
N THR A 136 3.27 5.65 19.77
CA THR A 136 3.50 6.99 19.22
C THR A 136 4.54 7.80 19.98
N GLU A 137 4.47 7.83 21.32
CA GLU A 137 5.42 8.59 22.15
C GLU A 137 6.85 8.05 22.01
N GLU A 138 7.05 6.74 22.19
CA GLU A 138 8.36 6.08 22.03
C GLU A 138 8.93 6.32 20.62
N GLY A 139 8.09 6.21 19.57
CA GLY A 139 8.51 6.44 18.19
C GLY A 139 8.96 7.88 17.94
N ARG A 140 8.25 8.86 18.51
CA ARG A 140 8.60 10.28 18.43
C ARG A 140 9.92 10.60 19.11
N GLU A 141 10.26 9.95 20.22
CA GLU A 141 11.57 10.15 20.87
C GLU A 141 12.74 9.78 19.96
N TYR A 142 12.63 8.69 19.21
CA TYR A 142 13.65 8.30 18.23
C TYR A 142 13.74 9.29 17.07
N LEU A 143 12.59 9.73 16.54
CA LEU A 143 12.57 10.73 15.46
C LEU A 143 13.11 12.09 15.91
N ASP A 144 12.89 12.47 17.18
CA ASP A 144 13.45 13.69 17.78
C ASP A 144 14.99 13.67 17.78
N ARG A 145 15.60 12.51 18.07
CA ARG A 145 17.06 12.33 17.97
C ARG A 145 17.54 12.54 16.54
N VAL A 146 16.78 12.06 15.55
CA VAL A 146 17.13 12.22 14.13
C VAL A 146 17.12 13.69 13.73
N VAL A 147 16.05 14.44 14.00
CA VAL A 147 15.97 15.85 13.59
C VAL A 147 16.97 16.76 14.33
N LYS A 148 17.37 16.38 15.56
CA LYS A 148 18.44 17.07 16.30
C LYS A 148 19.82 16.85 15.67
N ALA A 149 20.10 15.64 15.20
CA ALA A 149 21.38 15.29 14.58
C ALA A 149 21.47 15.73 13.11
N ARG A 150 20.34 15.65 12.39
CA ARG A 150 20.22 15.85 10.95
C ARG A 150 18.93 16.63 10.64
N PRO A 151 18.91 17.94 10.90
CA PRO A 151 17.75 18.79 10.66
C PRO A 151 17.38 18.91 9.18
N ASP A 152 18.31 18.56 8.27
CA ASP A 152 18.16 18.53 6.82
C ASP A 152 17.39 17.30 6.29
N LEU A 153 16.97 16.38 7.16
CA LEU A 153 16.12 15.25 6.81
C LEU A 153 14.65 15.62 7.06
N GLY A 154 13.87 15.75 6.00
CA GLY A 154 12.47 16.17 6.09
C GLY A 154 11.52 15.04 6.46
N SER A 155 11.84 13.80 6.11
CA SER A 155 10.97 12.65 6.42
C SER A 155 10.69 12.50 7.93
N PRO A 156 11.69 12.61 8.83
CA PRO A 156 11.46 12.65 10.27
C PRO A 156 10.57 13.82 10.73
N TRP A 157 10.73 15.03 10.18
CA TRP A 157 9.87 16.18 10.49
C TRP A 157 8.41 15.91 10.13
N LEU A 158 8.15 15.33 8.96
CA LEU A 158 6.81 14.95 8.54
C LEU A 158 6.17 13.94 9.49
N MET A 159 6.93 12.94 9.93
CA MET A 159 6.44 11.92 10.84
C MET A 159 6.15 12.48 12.24
N LEU A 160 7.01 13.38 12.75
CA LEU A 160 6.73 14.12 13.99
C LEU A 160 5.48 14.99 13.87
N ALA A 161 5.36 15.77 12.79
CA ALA A 161 4.22 16.64 12.55
C ALA A 161 2.90 15.85 12.42
N THR A 162 2.92 14.72 11.72
CA THR A 162 1.73 13.88 11.47
C THR A 162 1.27 13.13 12.73
N SER A 163 2.17 12.86 13.67
CA SER A 163 1.90 12.19 14.95
C SER A 163 1.56 13.14 16.10
N ALA A 164 1.38 14.43 15.82
CA ALA A 164 1.12 15.48 16.79
C ALA A 164 -0.11 16.33 16.43
N ASP A 165 -0.72 16.93 17.45
CA ASP A 165 -1.67 18.04 17.30
C ASP A 165 -0.90 19.35 17.45
N LEU A 166 -0.52 19.97 16.33
CA LEU A 166 0.39 21.12 16.33
C LEU A 166 -0.29 22.42 16.77
N ALA A 167 -1.62 22.41 16.94
CA ALA A 167 -2.34 23.49 17.59
C ALA A 167 -2.08 23.51 19.11
N ARG A 168 -1.86 22.32 19.70
CA ARG A 168 -1.65 22.14 21.15
C ARG A 168 -0.17 21.99 21.51
N GLU A 169 0.64 21.50 20.57
CA GLU A 169 2.07 21.25 20.75
C GLU A 169 2.93 22.38 20.18
N GLY A 170 2.85 23.56 20.81
CA GLY A 170 3.49 24.78 20.32
C GLY A 170 5.01 24.67 20.14
N GLU A 171 5.73 24.00 21.04
CA GLU A 171 7.19 23.84 20.93
C GLU A 171 7.59 23.08 19.65
N LEU A 172 6.90 21.97 19.34
CA LEU A 172 7.18 21.22 18.12
C LEU A 172 6.83 22.05 16.88
N ALA A 173 5.71 22.78 16.90
CA ALA A 173 5.31 23.66 15.81
C ALA A 173 6.36 24.74 15.52
N GLU A 174 6.87 25.43 16.55
CA GLU A 174 7.93 26.44 16.39
C GLU A 174 9.25 25.82 15.87
N ARG A 175 9.59 24.60 16.30
CA ARG A 175 10.76 23.87 15.80
C ARG A 175 10.64 23.51 14.32
N VAL A 176 9.46 23.07 13.87
CA VAL A 176 9.22 22.81 12.44
C VAL A 176 9.41 24.10 11.65
N ILE A 177 8.81 25.21 12.07
CA ILE A 177 8.94 26.52 11.41
C ILE A 177 10.39 26.99 11.38
N ALA A 178 11.11 26.90 12.50
CA ALA A 178 12.49 27.35 12.61
C ALA A 178 13.49 26.53 11.78
N ALA A 179 13.14 25.30 11.37
CA ALA A 179 13.98 24.45 10.55
C ALA A 179 13.97 24.82 9.05
N GLU A 180 13.04 25.69 8.60
CA GLU A 180 12.84 26.00 7.17
C GLU A 180 14.11 26.45 6.45
N PRO A 181 14.94 27.38 7.00
CA PRO A 181 16.14 27.83 6.31
C PRO A 181 17.15 26.71 6.05
N GLY A 182 17.22 25.70 6.93
CA GLY A 182 18.14 24.56 6.77
C GLY A 182 17.70 23.57 5.69
N MET A 183 16.46 23.68 5.20
CA MET A 183 15.90 22.79 4.19
C MET A 183 16.16 23.27 2.75
N GLU A 184 16.57 24.52 2.55
CA GLU A 184 16.93 25.03 1.21
C GLU A 184 18.10 24.23 0.60
N ASP A 185 19.10 23.90 1.42
CA ASP A 185 20.28 23.12 1.02
C ASP A 185 20.05 21.59 1.09
N ALA A 186 18.89 21.15 1.58
CA ALA A 186 18.59 19.74 1.70
C ALA A 186 18.38 19.08 0.33
N ARG A 187 18.59 17.76 0.28
CA ARG A 187 18.35 16.96 -0.93
C ARG A 187 16.87 17.10 -1.35
N PRO A 188 16.55 17.10 -2.66
CA PRO A 188 15.16 17.22 -3.14
C PRO A 188 14.18 16.23 -2.48
N ALA A 189 14.62 14.98 -2.30
CA ALA A 189 13.81 13.94 -1.64
C ALA A 189 13.45 14.24 -0.17
N GLU A 190 14.20 15.12 0.50
CA GLU A 190 13.93 15.54 1.88
C GLU A 190 13.17 16.87 1.96
N ARG A 191 13.28 17.74 0.96
CA ARG A 191 12.55 19.02 0.93
C ARG A 191 11.05 18.80 0.91
N ALA A 192 10.57 17.92 0.05
CA ALA A 192 9.14 17.67 -0.08
C ALA A 192 8.50 17.25 1.26
N PRO A 193 8.90 16.15 1.94
CA PRO A 193 8.32 15.76 3.21
C PRO A 193 8.30 16.87 4.26
N TYR A 194 9.38 17.66 4.35
CA TYR A 194 9.44 18.80 5.26
C TYR A 194 8.36 19.86 4.96
N PHE A 195 8.18 20.25 3.71
CA PHE A 195 7.16 21.25 3.35
C PHE A 195 5.73 20.77 3.61
N TYR A 196 5.48 19.46 3.55
CA TYR A 196 4.20 18.89 4.04
C TYR A 196 4.07 18.97 5.57
N ALA A 197 5.17 18.79 6.31
CA ALA A 197 5.19 19.00 7.77
C ALA A 197 4.88 20.46 8.13
N LEU A 198 5.50 21.41 7.40
CA LEU A 198 5.29 22.84 7.57
C LEU A 198 3.86 23.26 7.20
N GLY A 199 3.33 22.74 6.08
CA GLY A 199 1.94 22.95 5.66
C GLY A 199 0.94 22.47 6.71
N LYS A 200 1.16 21.28 7.28
CA LYS A 200 0.33 20.77 8.39
C LYS A 200 0.44 21.68 9.62
N THR A 201 1.64 22.15 9.95
CA THR A 201 1.88 23.05 11.09
C THR A 201 1.05 24.33 11.00
N TYR A 202 1.05 24.97 9.84
CA TYR A 202 0.23 26.17 9.62
C TYR A 202 -1.27 25.85 9.58
N ALA A 203 -1.67 24.71 8.98
CA ALA A 203 -3.06 24.29 8.90
C ALA A 203 -3.67 24.05 10.28
N ASP A 204 -2.97 23.31 11.15
CA ASP A 204 -3.41 23.05 12.53
C ASP A 204 -3.55 24.35 13.34
N ARG A 205 -2.73 25.37 13.04
CA ARG A 205 -2.79 26.71 13.68
C ARG A 205 -3.78 27.67 13.01
N GLY A 206 -4.51 27.23 11.99
CA GLY A 206 -5.52 28.03 11.29
C GLY A 206 -4.98 29.04 10.27
N ASP A 207 -3.68 29.01 9.95
CA ASP A 207 -3.09 29.88 8.93
C ASP A 207 -3.17 29.21 7.54
N HIS A 208 -4.37 29.25 6.96
CA HIS A 208 -4.64 28.58 5.69
C HIS A 208 -3.79 29.09 4.50
N PRO A 209 -3.51 30.41 4.33
CA PRO A 209 -2.65 30.88 3.27
C PRO A 209 -1.22 30.34 3.35
N ARG A 210 -0.58 30.38 4.53
CA ARG A 210 0.77 29.83 4.69
C ARG A 210 0.79 28.31 4.60
N ALA A 211 -0.26 27.64 5.09
CA ALA A 211 -0.42 26.20 4.93
C ALA A 211 -0.45 25.80 3.45
N PHE A 212 -1.29 26.45 2.65
CA PHE A 212 -1.39 26.16 1.22
C PHE A 212 -0.07 26.41 0.50
N ALA A 213 0.59 27.55 0.77
CA ALA A 213 1.88 27.88 0.16
C ALA A 213 2.96 26.81 0.45
N ALA A 214 3.01 26.29 1.68
CA ALA A 214 3.92 25.22 2.05
C ALA A 214 3.55 23.89 1.36
N PHE A 215 2.28 23.49 1.35
CA PHE A 215 1.84 22.29 0.63
C PHE A 215 2.13 22.37 -0.87
N ASP A 216 1.85 23.51 -1.51
CA ASP A 216 2.14 23.74 -2.93
C ASP A 216 3.64 23.66 -3.23
N ARG A 217 4.49 24.20 -2.34
CA ARG A 217 5.95 24.04 -2.44
C ARG A 217 6.36 22.56 -2.35
N GLY A 218 5.81 21.82 -1.38
CA GLY A 218 6.06 20.38 -1.25
C GLY A 218 5.58 19.58 -2.47
N ALA A 219 4.41 19.92 -3.02
CA ALA A 219 3.86 19.29 -4.21
C ALA A 219 4.74 19.54 -5.45
N ARG A 220 5.26 20.75 -5.64
CA ARG A 220 6.22 21.07 -6.72
C ARG A 220 7.50 20.24 -6.64
N GLU A 221 8.05 20.06 -5.44
CA GLU A 221 9.22 19.21 -5.22
C GLU A 221 8.92 17.73 -5.56
N MET A 222 7.76 17.20 -5.12
CA MET A 222 7.33 15.84 -5.45
C MET A 222 7.12 15.64 -6.95
N LYS A 223 6.45 16.59 -7.62
CA LYS A 223 6.18 16.56 -9.06
C LYS A 223 7.48 16.61 -9.87
N SER A 224 8.50 17.35 -9.43
CA SER A 224 9.80 17.38 -10.11
C SER A 224 10.51 16.03 -10.15
N GLY A 225 10.27 15.18 -9.14
CA GLY A 225 10.86 13.85 -9.02
C GLY A 225 9.99 12.71 -9.56
N GLN A 226 8.77 12.99 -10.04
CA GLN A 226 7.79 11.98 -10.44
C GLN A 226 7.17 12.31 -11.79
N SER A 227 7.05 11.30 -12.66
CA SER A 227 6.36 11.46 -13.94
C SER A 227 4.92 10.95 -13.83
N TYR A 228 3.95 11.83 -14.08
CA TYR A 228 2.56 11.45 -14.34
C TYR A 228 2.23 11.73 -15.81
N SER A 229 1.68 10.73 -16.49
CA SER A 229 1.23 10.84 -17.87
C SER A 229 -0.28 10.64 -17.94
N ARG A 230 -1.02 11.73 -18.19
CA ARG A 230 -2.46 11.70 -18.44
C ARG A 230 -2.83 10.73 -19.56
N GLN A 231 -2.02 10.68 -20.62
CA GLN A 231 -2.22 9.77 -21.75
C GLN A 231 -2.10 8.30 -21.32
N GLN A 232 -1.08 7.97 -20.52
CA GLN A 232 -0.89 6.60 -20.03
C GLN A 232 -2.02 6.19 -19.07
N ASP A 233 -2.43 7.09 -18.17
CA ASP A 233 -3.52 6.83 -17.24
C ASP A 233 -4.85 6.58 -17.98
N GLN A 234 -5.16 7.42 -18.97
CA GLN A 234 -6.33 7.23 -19.83
C GLN A 234 -6.26 5.91 -20.61
N LEU A 235 -5.10 5.54 -21.13
CA LEU A 235 -4.91 4.26 -21.82
C LEU A 235 -5.19 3.07 -20.89
N LEU A 236 -4.62 3.09 -19.68
CA LEU A 236 -4.83 2.04 -18.68
C LEU A 236 -6.30 1.97 -18.23
N ALA A 237 -6.96 3.12 -18.05
CA ALA A 237 -8.39 3.18 -17.75
C ALA A 237 -9.23 2.56 -18.87
N HIS A 238 -8.96 2.89 -20.14
CA HIS A 238 -9.67 2.28 -21.26
C HIS A 238 -9.45 0.77 -21.35
N GLN A 239 -8.21 0.30 -21.16
CA GLN A 239 -7.88 -1.13 -21.17
C GLN A 239 -8.60 -1.90 -20.07
N ALA A 240 -8.79 -1.31 -18.89
CA ALA A 240 -9.45 -1.95 -17.76
C ALA A 240 -10.88 -2.40 -18.08
N ILE A 241 -11.63 -1.62 -18.88
CA ILE A 241 -13.01 -1.91 -19.26
C ILE A 241 -13.13 -2.57 -20.64
N ASP A 242 -12.03 -2.65 -21.40
CA ASP A 242 -12.04 -3.12 -22.79
C ASP A 242 -12.51 -4.58 -22.90
N GLY A 243 -13.57 -4.76 -23.67
CA GLY A 243 -14.18 -6.06 -23.93
C GLY A 243 -14.95 -6.67 -22.76
N PHE A 244 -15.07 -6.04 -21.60
CA PHE A 244 -15.90 -6.54 -20.50
C PHE A 244 -17.38 -6.15 -20.68
N ASP A 245 -18.26 -7.10 -20.41
CA ASP A 245 -19.70 -6.91 -20.23
C ASP A 245 -20.24 -7.94 -19.22
N ALA A 246 -21.51 -7.79 -18.82
CA ALA A 246 -22.12 -8.65 -17.82
C ALA A 246 -22.17 -10.13 -18.25
N GLU A 247 -22.41 -10.40 -19.53
CA GLU A 247 -22.52 -11.76 -20.07
C GLU A 247 -21.17 -12.46 -20.09
N ARG A 248 -20.12 -11.77 -20.53
CA ARG A 248 -18.74 -12.26 -20.57
C ARG A 248 -18.20 -12.54 -19.18
N ILE A 249 -18.43 -11.64 -18.22
CA ILE A 249 -18.06 -11.87 -16.82
C ILE A 249 -18.80 -13.11 -16.30
N ALA A 250 -20.12 -13.20 -16.49
CA ALA A 250 -20.90 -14.35 -16.05
C ALA A 250 -20.46 -15.66 -16.71
N ALA A 251 -20.03 -15.63 -17.99
CA ALA A 251 -19.53 -16.80 -18.70
C ALA A 251 -18.25 -17.36 -18.06
N VAL A 252 -17.30 -16.49 -17.70
CA VAL A 252 -16.07 -16.91 -16.99
C VAL A 252 -16.43 -17.39 -15.58
N SER A 253 -17.28 -16.65 -14.86
CA SER A 253 -17.69 -16.99 -13.49
C SER A 253 -18.39 -18.35 -13.38
N ARG A 254 -19.14 -18.78 -14.40
CA ARG A 254 -19.78 -20.13 -14.42
C ARG A 254 -18.78 -21.29 -14.49
N LEU A 255 -17.54 -21.03 -14.89
CA LEU A 255 -16.47 -22.02 -14.92
C LEU A 255 -15.72 -22.12 -13.58
N GLN A 256 -16.06 -21.27 -12.60
CA GLN A 256 -15.44 -21.29 -11.28
C GLN A 256 -15.98 -22.46 -10.44
N SER A 257 -15.08 -23.15 -9.74
CA SER A 257 -15.39 -24.23 -8.81
C SER A 257 -14.70 -24.08 -7.44
N GLU A 258 -13.83 -23.09 -7.28
CA GLU A 258 -13.21 -22.72 -6.01
C GLU A 258 -14.06 -21.69 -5.26
N PRO A 259 -14.11 -21.74 -3.92
CA PRO A 259 -14.76 -20.71 -3.11
C PRO A 259 -14.01 -19.38 -3.25
N THR A 260 -14.71 -18.27 -3.48
CA THR A 260 -14.06 -16.96 -3.76
C THR A 260 -14.50 -15.82 -2.85
N ALA A 261 -15.39 -16.09 -1.89
CA ALA A 261 -15.89 -15.09 -0.93
C ALA A 261 -14.88 -14.65 0.16
N LYS A 262 -13.69 -15.29 0.23
CA LYS A 262 -12.70 -15.08 1.31
C LYS A 262 -12.14 -13.65 1.31
N THR A 263 -11.97 -13.03 0.14
CA THR A 263 -11.50 -11.65 0.04
C THR A 263 -12.65 -10.69 -0.24
N ILE A 264 -12.71 -9.61 0.52
CA ILE A 264 -13.59 -8.47 0.35
C ILE A 264 -12.78 -7.34 -0.26
N PHE A 265 -13.19 -6.83 -1.42
CA PHE A 265 -12.48 -5.75 -2.11
C PHE A 265 -13.13 -4.41 -1.79
N VAL A 266 -12.35 -3.49 -1.25
CA VAL A 266 -12.76 -2.11 -0.96
C VAL A 266 -11.88 -1.18 -1.78
N THR A 267 -12.46 -0.55 -2.79
CA THR A 267 -11.78 0.37 -3.71
C THR A 267 -12.45 1.76 -3.72
N GLY A 268 -11.92 2.66 -4.53
CA GLY A 268 -12.26 4.07 -4.61
C GLY A 268 -11.00 4.91 -4.57
N LEU A 269 -11.10 6.15 -5.05
CA LEU A 269 -10.01 7.12 -5.02
C LEU A 269 -9.38 7.21 -3.61
N PRO A 270 -8.08 7.53 -3.49
CA PRO A 270 -7.45 7.74 -2.20
C PRO A 270 -8.25 8.76 -1.37
N ARG A 271 -8.21 8.63 -0.04
CA ARG A 271 -8.87 9.59 0.86
C ARG A 271 -10.41 9.62 0.74
N SER A 272 -11.06 8.62 0.14
CA SER A 272 -12.53 8.49 0.07
C SER A 272 -13.18 7.83 1.30
N GLY A 273 -12.41 7.48 2.34
CA GLY A 273 -12.92 6.74 3.49
C GLY A 273 -12.87 5.20 3.34
N THR A 274 -12.13 4.68 2.37
CA THR A 274 -11.86 3.24 2.22
C THR A 274 -11.28 2.61 3.49
N THR A 275 -10.39 3.32 4.21
CA THR A 275 -9.87 2.86 5.51
C THR A 275 -10.96 2.77 6.58
N LEU A 276 -11.98 3.64 6.58
CA LEU A 276 -13.09 3.56 7.53
C LEU A 276 -13.93 2.31 7.27
N VAL A 277 -14.28 2.03 6.01
CA VAL A 277 -15.00 0.79 5.66
C VAL A 277 -14.19 -0.44 6.00
N GLN A 278 -12.87 -0.43 5.74
CA GLN A 278 -11.98 -1.50 6.17
C GLN A 278 -12.10 -1.71 7.69
N GLN A 279 -12.02 -0.66 8.50
CA GLN A 279 -12.12 -0.78 9.97
C GLN A 279 -13.49 -1.31 10.44
N ILE A 280 -14.58 -0.91 9.79
CA ILE A 280 -15.91 -1.47 10.06
C ILE A 280 -15.91 -2.98 9.80
N LEU A 281 -15.42 -3.41 8.65
CA LEU A 281 -15.37 -4.83 8.26
C LEU A 281 -14.45 -5.64 9.16
N THR A 282 -13.23 -5.16 9.42
CA THR A 282 -12.23 -5.86 10.26
C THR A 282 -12.55 -5.82 11.75
N SER A 283 -13.62 -5.14 12.16
CA SER A 283 -14.12 -5.25 13.53
C SER A 283 -14.89 -6.57 13.73
N HIS A 284 -15.47 -7.13 12.66
CA HIS A 284 -16.20 -8.40 12.73
C HIS A 284 -15.24 -9.57 13.03
N SER A 285 -15.66 -10.46 13.92
CA SER A 285 -14.88 -11.63 14.37
C SER A 285 -14.39 -12.58 13.24
N ALA A 286 -15.13 -12.70 12.13
CA ALA A 286 -14.80 -13.55 10.99
C ALA A 286 -13.83 -12.89 9.99
N VAL A 287 -13.51 -11.61 10.18
CA VAL A 287 -12.66 -10.82 9.29
C VAL A 287 -11.35 -10.49 10.00
N SER A 288 -10.32 -11.26 9.69
CA SER A 288 -9.06 -11.29 10.44
C SER A 288 -8.06 -10.18 10.08
N GLY A 289 -8.32 -9.40 9.04
CA GLY A 289 -7.40 -8.31 8.68
C GLY A 289 -7.79 -7.51 7.45
N GLY A 290 -7.12 -6.38 7.29
CA GLY A 290 -7.22 -5.55 6.10
C GLY A 290 -5.98 -4.65 5.97
N ALA A 291 -5.54 -4.45 4.74
CA ALA A 291 -4.40 -3.60 4.41
C ALA A 291 -4.51 -3.15 2.94
N GLU A 292 -3.56 -2.35 2.49
CA GLU A 292 -3.28 -2.24 1.05
C GLU A 292 -2.60 -3.54 0.62
N ILE A 293 -3.41 -4.56 0.27
CA ILE A 293 -2.86 -5.88 -0.06
C ILE A 293 -2.03 -5.79 -1.36
N ASN A 294 -2.39 -4.91 -2.30
CA ASN A 294 -1.61 -4.57 -3.48
C ASN A 294 -1.21 -5.77 -4.35
N ARG A 295 -1.92 -6.91 -4.21
CA ARG A 295 -1.64 -8.14 -4.98
C ARG A 295 -2.48 -8.27 -6.24
N GLN A 296 -3.44 -7.38 -6.46
CA GLN A 296 -4.26 -7.41 -7.68
C GLN A 296 -3.42 -7.10 -8.93
N GLY A 297 -2.34 -6.35 -8.80
CA GLY A 297 -1.35 -6.19 -9.87
C GLY A 297 -0.67 -7.51 -10.27
N LEU A 298 -0.48 -8.43 -9.32
CA LEU A 298 0.04 -9.78 -9.62
C LEU A 298 -0.93 -10.57 -10.48
N LEU A 299 -2.24 -10.41 -10.25
CA LEU A 299 -3.27 -11.04 -11.07
C LEU A 299 -3.24 -10.50 -12.51
N ALA A 300 -3.08 -9.18 -12.68
CA ALA A 300 -2.94 -8.58 -14.01
C ALA A 300 -1.68 -9.05 -14.74
N ILE A 301 -0.56 -9.20 -14.03
CA ILE A 301 0.69 -9.75 -14.58
C ILE A 301 0.50 -11.21 -15.01
N GLU A 302 -0.12 -12.04 -14.15
CA GLU A 302 -0.38 -13.46 -14.43
C GLU A 302 -1.29 -13.64 -15.67
N VAL A 303 -2.33 -12.81 -15.78
CA VAL A 303 -3.24 -12.80 -16.93
C VAL A 303 -2.59 -12.20 -18.19
N GLY A 304 -1.52 -11.43 -18.04
CA GLY A 304 -0.83 -10.75 -19.14
C GLY A 304 -1.51 -9.45 -19.59
N GLY A 305 -2.32 -8.84 -18.74
CA GLY A 305 -3.04 -7.60 -19.01
C GLY A 305 -4.31 -7.48 -18.18
N VAL A 306 -5.00 -6.34 -18.32
CA VAL A 306 -6.23 -6.03 -17.55
C VAL A 306 -7.52 -6.14 -18.36
N SER A 307 -7.44 -6.31 -19.68
CA SER A 307 -8.59 -6.36 -20.59
C SER A 307 -9.23 -7.76 -20.64
N TYR A 308 -10.44 -7.84 -21.20
CA TYR A 308 -11.08 -9.13 -21.44
C TYR A 308 -10.33 -9.99 -22.48
N SER A 309 -9.68 -9.36 -23.47
CA SER A 309 -8.89 -10.09 -24.46
C SER A 309 -7.67 -10.77 -23.85
N ALA A 310 -6.99 -10.12 -22.89
CA ALA A 310 -5.92 -10.72 -22.11
C ALA A 310 -6.45 -11.89 -21.27
N LEU A 311 -7.57 -11.69 -20.56
CA LEU A 311 -8.24 -12.75 -19.80
C LEU A 311 -8.59 -13.96 -20.68
N LYS A 312 -9.18 -13.74 -21.85
CA LYS A 312 -9.50 -14.82 -22.79
C LYS A 312 -8.26 -15.60 -23.20
N THR A 313 -7.16 -14.91 -23.51
CA THR A 313 -5.89 -15.53 -23.91
C THR A 313 -5.28 -16.36 -22.77
N TYR A 314 -5.34 -15.85 -21.53
CA TYR A 314 -4.95 -16.60 -20.35
C TYR A 314 -5.78 -17.89 -20.20
N LEU A 315 -7.09 -17.80 -20.40
CA LEU A 315 -8.02 -18.93 -20.28
C LEU A 315 -7.89 -19.98 -21.40
N GLU A 316 -7.06 -19.75 -22.42
CA GLU A 316 -6.68 -20.80 -23.39
C GLU A 316 -5.64 -21.77 -22.82
N LYS A 317 -4.93 -21.37 -21.76
CA LYS A 317 -3.80 -22.11 -21.16
C LYS A 317 -4.04 -22.50 -19.70
N ALA A 318 -4.91 -21.77 -19.01
CA ALA A 318 -5.26 -21.95 -17.61
C ALA A 318 -6.78 -21.90 -17.42
N ASP A 319 -7.26 -22.23 -16.23
CA ASP A 319 -8.69 -22.17 -15.88
C ASP A 319 -8.97 -21.17 -14.74
N PRO A 320 -10.22 -20.68 -14.61
CA PRO A 320 -10.57 -19.77 -13.51
C PRO A 320 -10.31 -20.34 -12.09
N PRO A 321 -10.53 -21.65 -11.83
CA PRO A 321 -10.12 -22.29 -10.57
C PRO A 321 -8.62 -22.12 -10.25
N SER A 322 -7.72 -22.25 -11.23
CA SER A 322 -6.28 -22.09 -11.01
C SER A 322 -5.92 -20.66 -10.61
N ALA A 323 -6.55 -19.66 -11.24
CA ALA A 323 -6.35 -18.26 -10.86
C ALA A 323 -6.87 -17.99 -9.43
N ALA A 324 -8.01 -18.56 -9.04
CA ALA A 324 -8.54 -18.44 -7.68
C ALA A 324 -7.62 -19.12 -6.65
N ARG A 325 -7.12 -20.33 -6.93
CA ARG A 325 -6.12 -20.99 -6.06
C ARG A 325 -4.84 -20.18 -5.92
N LEU A 326 -4.37 -19.56 -7.00
CA LEU A 326 -3.19 -18.68 -6.96
C LEU A 326 -3.46 -17.42 -6.11
N TRP A 327 -4.65 -16.82 -6.24
CA TRP A 327 -5.08 -15.73 -5.37
C TRP A 327 -5.08 -16.15 -3.90
N HIS A 328 -5.66 -17.30 -3.58
CA HIS A 328 -5.69 -17.84 -2.21
C HIS A 328 -4.30 -18.13 -1.66
N HIS A 329 -3.41 -18.72 -2.49
CA HIS A 329 -2.01 -18.91 -2.15
C HIS A 329 -1.35 -17.58 -1.77
N TRP A 330 -1.56 -16.55 -2.58
CA TRP A 330 -1.05 -15.22 -2.29
C TRP A 330 -1.61 -14.61 -1.00
N MET A 331 -2.89 -14.83 -0.71
CA MET A 331 -3.46 -14.38 0.57
C MET A 331 -2.82 -15.14 1.74
N GLU A 332 -2.64 -16.45 1.62
CA GLU A 332 -2.04 -17.29 2.66
C GLU A 332 -0.56 -16.94 2.91
N GLU A 333 0.19 -16.61 1.86
CA GLU A 333 1.58 -16.16 1.95
C GLU A 333 1.75 -14.91 2.81
N ARG A 334 0.76 -14.00 2.82
CA ARG A 334 0.79 -12.76 3.61
C ARG A 334 0.03 -12.86 4.93
N PHE A 335 -1.08 -13.59 4.94
CA PHE A 335 -2.00 -13.70 6.06
C PHE A 335 -2.27 -15.19 6.38
N PRO A 336 -1.25 -15.91 6.88
CA PRO A 336 -1.37 -17.34 7.12
C PRO A 336 -2.46 -17.63 8.16
N GLY A 337 -3.33 -18.61 7.87
CA GLY A 337 -4.43 -19.02 8.73
C GLY A 337 -5.54 -17.97 8.90
N ALA A 338 -5.51 -16.88 8.12
CA ALA A 338 -6.53 -15.85 8.17
C ALA A 338 -7.88 -16.37 7.66
N GLY A 339 -8.96 -15.89 8.31
CA GLY A 339 -10.34 -16.04 7.87
C GLY A 339 -10.61 -15.15 6.66
N ARG A 340 -11.64 -14.30 6.72
CA ARG A 340 -11.89 -13.33 5.65
C ARG A 340 -10.93 -12.16 5.72
N LEU A 341 -10.59 -11.62 4.56
CA LEU A 341 -9.62 -10.53 4.40
C LEU A 341 -10.24 -9.37 3.66
N VAL A 342 -9.89 -8.14 4.05
CA VAL A 342 -10.23 -6.93 3.31
C VAL A 342 -9.03 -6.47 2.50
N ASP A 343 -9.14 -6.55 1.18
CA ASP A 343 -8.20 -5.89 0.27
C ASP A 343 -8.66 -4.44 0.01
N LYS A 344 -7.90 -3.49 0.56
CA LYS A 344 -8.14 -2.05 0.41
C LYS A 344 -7.11 -1.43 -0.53
N THR A 345 -6.94 -2.01 -1.72
CA THR A 345 -6.06 -1.44 -2.76
C THR A 345 -6.76 -0.31 -3.52
N ILE A 346 -6.10 0.83 -3.64
CA ILE A 346 -6.71 2.05 -4.19
C ILE A 346 -6.85 1.98 -5.73
N ASP A 347 -5.85 1.45 -6.43
CA ASP A 347 -5.87 1.32 -7.90
C ASP A 347 -6.61 0.05 -8.41
N ALA A 348 -7.38 -0.59 -7.54
CA ALA A 348 -8.16 -1.79 -7.87
C ALA A 348 -9.18 -1.55 -9.00
N SER A 349 -9.54 -0.31 -9.28
CA SER A 349 -10.44 0.05 -10.40
C SER A 349 -9.93 -0.42 -11.76
N ARG A 350 -8.60 -0.50 -11.95
CA ARG A 350 -7.95 -0.93 -13.20
C ARG A 350 -8.05 -2.44 -13.45
N VAL A 351 -8.22 -3.24 -12.41
CA VAL A 351 -8.20 -4.71 -12.47
C VAL A 351 -9.54 -5.34 -12.08
N LEU A 352 -10.56 -4.50 -11.81
CA LEU A 352 -11.85 -4.94 -11.29
C LEU A 352 -12.56 -5.93 -12.22
N GLY A 353 -12.39 -5.83 -13.53
CA GLY A 353 -12.92 -6.80 -14.49
C GLY A 353 -12.37 -8.22 -14.30
N LEU A 354 -11.07 -8.34 -14.03
CA LEU A 354 -10.43 -9.63 -13.74
C LEU A 354 -10.92 -10.20 -12.41
N VAL A 355 -10.93 -9.37 -11.36
CA VAL A 355 -11.43 -9.75 -10.03
C VAL A 355 -12.89 -10.21 -10.14
N ALA A 356 -13.73 -9.45 -10.83
CA ALA A 356 -15.13 -9.81 -11.01
C ALA A 356 -15.28 -11.14 -11.76
N ALA A 357 -14.53 -11.37 -12.83
CA ALA A 357 -14.63 -12.59 -13.63
C ALA A 357 -14.11 -13.83 -12.87
N LEU A 358 -12.94 -13.73 -12.24
CA LEU A 358 -12.20 -14.86 -11.65
C LEU A 358 -12.61 -15.16 -10.20
N LEU A 359 -13.08 -14.15 -9.45
CA LEU A 359 -13.50 -14.26 -8.05
C LEU A 359 -14.99 -13.91 -7.88
N PRO A 360 -15.92 -14.70 -8.47
CA PRO A 360 -17.34 -14.39 -8.58
C PRO A 360 -18.06 -14.05 -7.27
N GLU A 361 -17.66 -14.67 -6.15
CA GLU A 361 -18.32 -14.51 -4.84
C GLU A 361 -17.71 -13.39 -4.00
N ALA A 362 -16.59 -12.80 -4.42
CA ALA A 362 -15.91 -11.75 -3.67
C ALA A 362 -16.78 -10.48 -3.61
N PRO A 363 -17.10 -9.95 -2.41
CA PRO A 363 -17.83 -8.70 -2.30
C PRO A 363 -16.99 -7.53 -2.82
N LEU A 364 -17.59 -6.69 -3.66
CA LEU A 364 -16.94 -5.52 -4.26
C LEU A 364 -17.60 -4.25 -3.70
N ILE A 365 -16.80 -3.37 -3.13
CA ILE A 365 -17.24 -2.10 -2.52
C ILE A 365 -16.44 -0.96 -3.14
N TRP A 366 -17.13 0.10 -3.56
CA TRP A 366 -16.53 1.31 -4.12
C TRP A 366 -16.91 2.54 -3.31
N MET A 367 -15.93 3.21 -2.72
CA MET A 367 -16.13 4.45 -1.98
C MET A 367 -16.19 5.67 -2.91
N THR A 368 -17.12 6.57 -2.64
CA THR A 368 -17.18 7.90 -3.26
C THR A 368 -17.16 8.98 -2.17
N ARG A 369 -16.68 10.17 -2.52
CA ARG A 369 -16.60 11.32 -1.63
C ARG A 369 -16.79 12.60 -2.46
N ASP A 370 -17.16 13.71 -1.82
CA ASP A 370 -17.12 15.04 -2.42
C ASP A 370 -15.76 15.27 -3.12
N PRO A 371 -15.76 15.58 -4.43
CA PRO A 371 -14.52 15.71 -5.19
C PRO A 371 -13.58 16.81 -4.66
N LEU A 372 -14.11 17.90 -4.10
CA LEU A 372 -13.28 19.02 -3.66
C LEU A 372 -12.59 18.69 -2.33
N ASP A 373 -13.32 18.13 -1.37
CA ASP A 373 -12.75 17.61 -0.10
C ASP A 373 -11.70 16.52 -0.36
N GLN A 374 -11.98 15.65 -1.33
CA GLN A 374 -11.06 14.59 -1.70
C GLN A 374 -9.81 15.13 -2.38
N ALA A 375 -9.95 16.06 -3.33
CA ALA A 375 -8.84 16.69 -4.02
C ALA A 375 -7.93 17.43 -3.04
N TRP A 376 -8.50 18.21 -2.12
CA TRP A 376 -7.74 18.86 -1.05
C TRP A 376 -7.01 17.84 -0.19
N SER A 377 -7.69 16.77 0.23
CA SER A 377 -7.07 15.73 1.03
C SER A 377 -5.93 15.01 0.29
N CYS A 378 -6.03 14.78 -1.02
CA CYS A 378 -4.96 14.20 -1.82
C CYS A 378 -3.79 15.18 -1.95
N PHE A 379 -4.07 16.43 -2.33
CA PHE A 379 -3.06 17.47 -2.55
C PHE A 379 -2.21 17.77 -1.32
N ARG A 380 -2.82 17.78 -0.12
CA ARG A 380 -2.10 18.03 1.14
C ARG A 380 -1.47 16.78 1.78
N THR A 381 -1.53 15.62 1.11
CA THR A 381 -0.94 14.37 1.61
C THR A 381 0.36 14.06 0.87
N ASN A 382 1.45 13.86 1.62
CA ASN A 382 2.68 13.30 1.06
C ASN A 382 2.49 11.77 0.95
N PHE A 383 2.15 11.27 -0.23
CA PHE A 383 2.12 9.84 -0.49
C PHE A 383 3.54 9.32 -0.76
N SER A 384 3.76 8.02 -0.47
CA SER A 384 5.01 7.34 -0.81
C SER A 384 5.41 7.63 -2.26
N ALA A 385 6.70 7.91 -2.48
CA ALA A 385 7.21 8.32 -3.79
C ALA A 385 6.81 7.32 -4.88
N GLY A 386 6.20 7.82 -5.96
CA GLY A 386 5.75 7.03 -7.10
C GLY A 386 4.42 6.29 -6.90
N ALA A 387 3.84 6.27 -5.69
CA ALA A 387 2.58 5.57 -5.46
C ALA A 387 1.38 6.28 -6.12
N ILE A 388 1.32 7.62 -6.01
CA ILE A 388 0.19 8.43 -6.49
C ILE A 388 0.71 9.71 -7.16
N PRO A 389 1.37 9.63 -8.33
CA PRO A 389 2.10 10.76 -8.89
C PRO A 389 1.20 11.91 -9.37
N TRP A 390 -0.08 11.66 -9.64
CA TRP A 390 -1.05 12.68 -10.05
C TRP A 390 -1.50 13.59 -8.90
N SER A 391 -1.26 13.24 -7.63
CA SER A 391 -1.82 13.97 -6.48
C SER A 391 -1.12 15.29 -6.18
N TYR A 392 -0.12 15.67 -6.96
CA TYR A 392 0.74 16.84 -6.70
C TYR A 392 0.46 18.02 -7.64
N ASP A 393 -0.60 17.93 -8.43
CA ASP A 393 -1.05 18.99 -9.32
C ASP A 393 -2.58 18.97 -9.40
N GLN A 394 -3.21 20.12 -9.23
CA GLN A 394 -4.66 20.23 -9.15
C GLN A 394 -5.39 19.81 -10.42
N GLN A 395 -4.81 20.09 -11.59
CA GLN A 395 -5.41 19.71 -12.87
C GLN A 395 -5.19 18.22 -13.16
N ASP A 396 -4.05 17.66 -12.75
CA ASP A 396 -3.79 16.22 -12.82
C ASP A 396 -4.75 15.44 -11.89
N ILE A 397 -5.01 15.95 -10.68
CA ILE A 397 -6.04 15.40 -9.78
C ILE A 397 -7.40 15.42 -10.47
N ALA A 398 -7.81 16.56 -11.04
CA ALA A 398 -9.10 16.68 -11.72
C ALA A 398 -9.24 15.67 -12.87
N PHE A 399 -8.22 15.58 -13.72
CA PHE A 399 -8.20 14.63 -14.84
C PHE A 399 -8.33 13.17 -14.37
N HIS A 400 -7.54 12.77 -13.37
CA HIS A 400 -7.60 11.42 -12.82
C HIS A 400 -8.97 11.13 -12.20
N PHE A 401 -9.55 12.08 -11.45
CA PHE A 401 -10.87 11.90 -10.83
C PHE A 401 -11.99 11.74 -11.87
N GLN A 402 -11.90 12.45 -13.00
CA GLN A 402 -12.84 12.27 -14.10
C GLN A 402 -12.76 10.85 -14.69
N LEU A 403 -11.54 10.32 -14.89
CA LEU A 403 -11.34 8.94 -15.33
C LEU A 403 -11.92 7.93 -14.34
N GLU A 404 -11.64 8.08 -13.03
CA GLU A 404 -12.20 7.18 -12.01
C GLU A 404 -13.72 7.21 -11.98
N ASN A 405 -14.35 8.39 -12.13
CA ASN A 405 -15.81 8.47 -12.14
C ASN A 405 -16.41 7.79 -13.38
N GLN A 406 -15.74 7.89 -14.54
CA GLN A 406 -16.14 7.15 -15.74
C GLN A 406 -16.03 5.64 -15.52
N LEU A 407 -14.92 5.16 -14.96
CA LEU A 407 -14.72 3.75 -14.63
C LEU A 407 -15.75 3.24 -13.64
N ARG A 408 -15.98 3.96 -12.53
CA ARG A 408 -17.02 3.63 -11.55
C ARG A 408 -18.37 3.46 -12.22
N THR A 409 -18.76 4.41 -13.07
CA THR A 409 -20.06 4.38 -13.77
C THR A 409 -20.14 3.16 -14.70
N ARG A 410 -19.08 2.86 -15.44
CA ARG A 410 -19.02 1.70 -16.34
C ARG A 410 -19.10 0.38 -15.56
N TRP A 411 -18.31 0.24 -14.50
CA TRP A 411 -18.34 -0.95 -13.65
C TRP A 411 -19.66 -1.14 -12.94
N GLN A 412 -20.28 -0.07 -12.46
CA GLN A 412 -21.61 -0.15 -11.86
C GLN A 412 -22.66 -0.62 -12.87
N ASN A 413 -22.60 -0.17 -14.13
CA ASN A 413 -23.51 -0.64 -15.19
C ASN A 413 -23.28 -2.11 -15.56
N ILE A 414 -22.03 -2.60 -15.51
CA ILE A 414 -21.67 -3.98 -15.84
C ILE A 414 -22.00 -4.95 -14.69
N LEU A 415 -21.70 -4.55 -13.45
CA LEU A 415 -21.75 -5.42 -12.27
C LEU A 415 -23.07 -5.31 -11.49
N GLY A 416 -23.84 -4.24 -11.69
CA GLY A 416 -25.09 -3.99 -10.96
C GLY A 416 -24.89 -4.07 -9.45
N ASP A 417 -25.77 -4.81 -8.77
CA ASP A 417 -25.77 -4.96 -7.31
C ASP A 417 -24.51 -5.64 -6.76
N ARG A 418 -23.70 -6.29 -7.61
CA ARG A 418 -22.43 -6.90 -7.18
C ARG A 418 -21.40 -5.85 -6.77
N LEU A 419 -21.51 -4.61 -7.26
CA LEU A 419 -20.66 -3.49 -6.86
C LEU A 419 -21.45 -2.54 -5.95
N LEU A 420 -21.20 -2.60 -4.64
CA LEU A 420 -21.79 -1.67 -3.68
C LEU A 420 -21.05 -0.34 -3.71
N VAL A 421 -21.72 0.71 -4.17
CA VAL A 421 -21.19 2.09 -4.09
C VAL A 421 -21.59 2.72 -2.76
N VAL A 422 -20.61 3.21 -2.00
CA VAL A 422 -20.77 3.77 -0.66
C VAL A 422 -20.33 5.23 -0.64
N PRO A 423 -21.27 6.19 -0.49
CA PRO A 423 -20.95 7.59 -0.31
C PRO A 423 -20.41 7.84 1.10
N TYR A 424 -19.21 8.41 1.21
CA TYR A 424 -18.56 8.75 2.47
C TYR A 424 -19.43 9.64 3.35
N GLU A 425 -20.02 10.68 2.77
CA GLU A 425 -20.87 11.64 3.48
C GLU A 425 -22.09 10.95 4.08
N ALA A 426 -22.71 10.03 3.34
CA ALA A 426 -23.86 9.27 3.81
C ALA A 426 -23.47 8.28 4.92
N LEU A 427 -22.35 7.56 4.75
CA LEU A 427 -21.80 6.65 5.77
C LEU A 427 -21.49 7.39 7.08
N VAL A 428 -20.88 8.56 7.00
CA VAL A 428 -20.51 9.33 8.20
C VAL A 428 -21.72 10.04 8.82
N ALA A 429 -22.68 10.48 8.00
CA ALA A 429 -23.87 11.16 8.49
C ALA A 429 -24.82 10.22 9.24
N ASP A 430 -24.96 8.97 8.77
CA ASP A 430 -25.80 7.93 9.37
C ASP A 430 -25.11 6.55 9.30
N PRO A 431 -24.18 6.25 10.22
CA PRO A 431 -23.32 5.06 10.11
C PRO A 431 -24.05 3.74 10.26
N GLU A 432 -25.10 3.66 11.08
CA GLU A 432 -25.74 2.39 11.41
C GLU A 432 -26.37 1.70 10.17
N PRO A 433 -27.23 2.36 9.37
CA PRO A 433 -27.80 1.76 8.18
C PRO A 433 -26.75 1.32 7.15
N TRP A 434 -25.69 2.11 6.97
CA TRP A 434 -24.60 1.77 6.06
C TRP A 434 -23.76 0.60 6.56
N THR A 435 -23.44 0.53 7.86
CA THR A 435 -22.77 -0.63 8.45
C THR A 435 -23.58 -1.90 8.26
N ARG A 436 -24.90 -1.86 8.49
CA ARG A 436 -25.79 -3.02 8.24
C ARG A 436 -25.80 -3.43 6.76
N ARG A 437 -25.83 -2.45 5.85
CA ARG A 437 -25.75 -2.71 4.40
C ARG A 437 -24.42 -3.33 3.99
N LEU A 438 -23.30 -2.86 4.56
CA LEU A 438 -21.97 -3.44 4.36
C LEU A 438 -21.91 -4.89 4.84
N MET A 439 -22.44 -5.20 6.03
CA MET A 439 -22.49 -6.58 6.53
C MET A 439 -23.30 -7.48 5.59
N THR A 440 -24.50 -7.03 5.21
CA THR A 440 -25.40 -7.76 4.30
C THR A 440 -24.73 -8.02 2.95
N HIS A 441 -24.13 -6.99 2.35
CA HIS A 441 -23.42 -7.09 1.06
C HIS A 441 -22.24 -8.07 1.12
N CYS A 442 -21.55 -8.10 2.26
CA CYS A 442 -20.45 -9.02 2.47
C CYS A 442 -20.90 -10.43 2.86
N GLY A 443 -22.18 -10.69 3.11
CA GLY A 443 -22.65 -11.96 3.65
C GLY A 443 -22.13 -12.23 5.07
N LEU A 444 -22.06 -11.18 5.90
CA LEU A 444 -21.66 -11.23 7.31
C LEU A 444 -22.87 -11.03 8.21
N ASP A 445 -22.86 -11.71 9.35
CA ASP A 445 -23.82 -11.44 10.42
C ASP A 445 -23.53 -10.07 11.06
N ILE A 446 -24.52 -9.54 11.78
CA ILE A 446 -24.37 -8.26 12.45
C ILE A 446 -23.83 -8.50 13.86
N GLU A 447 -22.65 -7.95 14.14
CA GLU A 447 -22.01 -8.00 15.46
C GLU A 447 -21.89 -6.58 16.09
N PRO A 448 -22.00 -6.42 17.42
CA PRO A 448 -21.98 -5.10 18.06
C PRO A 448 -20.71 -4.27 17.77
N GLN A 449 -19.56 -4.93 17.69
CA GLN A 449 -18.26 -4.33 17.38
C GLN A 449 -18.17 -3.58 16.04
N VAL A 450 -18.94 -3.95 15.00
CA VAL A 450 -18.85 -3.30 13.69
C VAL A 450 -19.38 -1.86 13.71
N PHE A 451 -20.14 -1.49 14.75
CA PHE A 451 -20.60 -0.13 15.00
C PHE A 451 -19.62 0.71 15.83
N ALA A 452 -18.54 0.10 16.33
CA ALA A 452 -17.49 0.77 17.09
C ALA A 452 -16.09 0.56 16.47
N PRO A 453 -15.89 0.87 15.17
CA PRO A 453 -14.64 0.58 14.46
C PRO A 453 -13.40 1.25 15.06
N HIS A 454 -13.56 2.38 15.74
CA HIS A 454 -12.49 3.09 16.43
C HIS A 454 -11.89 2.32 17.62
N LYS A 455 -12.57 1.30 18.12
CA LYS A 455 -12.08 0.39 19.17
C LYS A 455 -11.28 -0.78 18.60
N ASN A 456 -11.20 -0.91 17.28
CA ASN A 456 -10.38 -1.92 16.65
C ASN A 456 -8.90 -1.59 16.86
N GLU A 457 -8.19 -2.46 17.58
CA GLU A 457 -6.77 -2.29 17.89
C GLU A 457 -5.86 -2.83 16.78
N GLY A 458 -6.44 -3.36 15.70
CA GLY A 458 -5.69 -3.88 14.56
C GLY A 458 -4.70 -2.85 13.96
N PRO A 459 -3.63 -3.32 13.31
CA PRO A 459 -2.67 -2.44 12.65
C PRO A 459 -3.33 -1.67 11.51
N VAL A 460 -3.01 -0.38 11.36
CA VAL A 460 -3.52 0.50 10.30
C VAL A 460 -2.39 1.29 9.64
N ALA A 461 -1.65 0.70 8.73
CA ALA A 461 -0.54 1.36 8.04
C ALA A 461 -1.01 2.25 6.86
N THR A 462 -1.76 3.32 7.13
CA THR A 462 -2.22 4.26 6.08
C THR A 462 -2.07 5.71 6.50
N SER A 463 -2.08 6.65 5.55
CA SER A 463 -2.13 8.10 5.82
C SER A 463 -3.39 8.56 6.57
N SER A 464 -4.37 7.66 6.79
CA SER A 464 -5.57 7.87 7.60
C SER A 464 -5.50 7.28 9.01
N MET A 465 -4.37 6.68 9.44
CA MET A 465 -4.26 5.94 10.70
C MET A 465 -4.86 6.69 11.90
N MET A 466 -4.45 7.94 12.13
CA MET A 466 -4.93 8.73 13.29
C MET A 466 -6.42 9.09 13.20
N GLN A 467 -6.98 9.19 12.00
CA GLN A 467 -8.39 9.56 11.78
C GLN A 467 -9.32 8.41 12.17
N VAL A 468 -8.96 7.18 11.82
CA VAL A 468 -9.83 6.01 12.05
C VAL A 468 -9.79 5.48 13.48
N ARG A 469 -8.82 5.92 14.29
CA ARG A 469 -8.76 5.65 15.74
C ARG A 469 -9.68 6.57 16.57
N ARG A 470 -10.39 7.49 15.93
CA ARG A 470 -11.42 8.32 16.56
C ARG A 470 -12.81 7.80 16.18
N PRO A 471 -13.85 8.02 17.03
CA PRO A 471 -15.22 7.75 16.64
C PRO A 471 -15.56 8.39 15.28
N ILE A 472 -16.45 7.74 14.54
CA ILE A 472 -16.94 8.27 13.25
C ILE A 472 -17.47 9.69 13.48
N ASN A 473 -16.90 10.65 12.75
CA ASN A 473 -17.18 12.07 12.92
C ASN A 473 -17.21 12.77 11.56
N ARG A 474 -17.76 13.98 11.55
CA ARG A 474 -17.99 14.78 10.34
C ARG A 474 -16.82 15.72 9.99
N ASP A 475 -15.68 15.62 10.69
CA ASP A 475 -14.54 16.55 10.53
C ASP A 475 -13.94 16.50 9.11
N GLY A 476 -14.15 15.40 8.38
CA GLY A 476 -13.75 15.26 6.99
C GLY A 476 -14.66 15.99 5.99
N ILE A 477 -15.87 16.37 6.37
CA ILE A 477 -16.83 17.01 5.46
C ILE A 477 -16.63 18.53 5.51
N GLY A 478 -16.46 19.18 4.36
CA GLY A 478 -16.17 20.61 4.26
C GLY A 478 -14.71 20.98 4.57
N SER A 479 -13.82 20.00 4.64
CA SER A 479 -12.39 20.18 4.93
C SER A 479 -11.66 21.08 3.91
N ALA A 480 -12.18 21.18 2.69
CA ALA A 480 -11.66 22.04 1.63
C ALA A 480 -12.18 23.47 1.69
N ASP A 481 -13.23 23.77 2.47
CA ASP A 481 -13.86 25.10 2.48
C ASP A 481 -12.89 26.25 2.81
N PRO A 482 -11.99 26.13 3.82
CA PRO A 482 -11.00 27.17 4.09
C PRO A 482 -9.98 27.38 2.97
N TYR A 483 -9.88 26.43 2.05
CA TYR A 483 -8.91 26.40 0.96
C TYR A 483 -9.55 26.61 -0.41
N ARG A 484 -10.87 26.83 -0.48
CA ARG A 484 -11.65 26.84 -1.72
C ARG A 484 -11.08 27.79 -2.78
N SER A 485 -10.66 29.00 -2.39
CA SER A 485 -10.06 29.98 -3.31
C SER A 485 -8.70 29.55 -3.87
N PHE A 486 -7.96 28.68 -3.17
CA PHE A 486 -6.70 28.14 -3.67
C PHE A 486 -6.88 26.91 -4.57
N LEU A 487 -8.10 26.34 -4.60
CA LEU A 487 -8.47 25.15 -5.36
C LEU A 487 -9.20 25.48 -6.68
N GLU A 488 -9.21 26.75 -7.09
CA GLU A 488 -9.81 27.18 -8.36
C GLU A 488 -9.30 26.38 -9.57
N PRO A 489 -7.99 26.09 -9.72
CA PRO A 489 -7.50 25.26 -10.83
C PRO A 489 -8.12 23.86 -10.89
N PHE A 490 -8.36 23.22 -9.73
CA PHE A 490 -9.08 21.94 -9.68
C PHE A 490 -10.56 22.12 -10.06
N VAL A 491 -11.22 23.13 -9.50
CA VAL A 491 -12.65 23.39 -9.73
C VAL A 491 -12.92 23.63 -11.21
N GLU A 492 -12.13 24.49 -11.86
CA GLU A 492 -12.25 24.76 -13.30
C GLU A 492 -12.01 23.51 -14.14
N ALA A 493 -10.97 22.72 -13.83
CA ALA A 493 -10.65 21.54 -14.62
C ALA A 493 -11.62 20.36 -14.40
N TYR A 494 -12.23 20.25 -13.21
CA TYR A 494 -13.11 19.14 -12.87
C TYR A 494 -14.57 19.39 -13.26
N TYR A 495 -15.07 20.61 -13.04
CA TYR A 495 -16.49 20.98 -13.23
C TYR A 495 -16.75 21.82 -14.48
N GLY A 496 -15.74 22.51 -15.02
CA GLY A 496 -15.83 23.26 -16.28
C GLY A 496 -15.71 22.34 -17.49
#